data_AF-A0A959BG58-F1
#
_entry.id   AF-A0A959BG58-F1
#
_cell.length_a   1.000
_cell.length_b   1.000
_cell.length_c   1.000
_cell.angle_alpha   90.00
_cell.angle_beta   90.00
_cell.angle_gamma   90.00
#
_symmetry.space_group_name_H-M   'P 1'
#
loop_
_entity.id
_entity.type
_entity.pdbx_description
1 polymer ?
#
loop_
_entity_poly.entity_id
_entity_poly.type
_entity_poly.pdbx_seq_one_letter_code
_entity_poly.pdbx_strand_id
1 'polypeptide(L)'
;HSEIRTRVTSDSVFLVSGGARGVTASCVIEMAKVFQCKFILLGRSSSNFEVPAYAKAEQEEGALKRLIMEDMKAKGEKPNLATVKSTYSHIVAKKEIDDTIARIKGFGGQAVYVQGDVTAPSSFRPALNAATAALGKITGILHGAGRLADKYIQDKTEADFEHVLSVKLDGLLALLQSVDIHQLDHLILFSSVAGFYGNVGQTDYAIANEILSKAAHLFKTNHPNTQVSAINWGAWDSGMVSGELKAQFEAAGVTLVNSEGGAAMLVNELNVAYADQPQAIIGGTLPAAVSYISEDLRTYRIHRHLALKANPFLNHHVIQGNAVLPVVNAVGWMAHTCEKAYPDFSIFKVENTRLFKGIVFDGTQKEDYIIELKEVEKSPEQIVFETTVLSEGEKLPTYHYKATVTLLNRKTDRKAPKFAHQLSGTYQPTSGAGLYEDGSLFHGHYFQGIEQILDCTESQIVLSCKAPEVPLSEQGQFPVGSVNTFFTDIQYQGMVVWVQKFMDGAKSLPLQTDSAVIYQPIPFGKELFVHVKIAEATDFKMVAECTVYDAEGAVYMVTKGATVTVSKQLVW
;
A
#
# COMPACT_ATOMS: atom_id res chain seq x y z
N HIS A 1 -14.73 23.61 -6.83
CA HIS A 1 -15.73 22.88 -6.04
C HIS A 1 -16.64 22.13 -6.99
N SER A 2 -16.47 20.81 -7.11
CA SER A 2 -17.48 19.93 -7.69
C SER A 2 -18.75 20.02 -6.84
N GLU A 3 -19.91 20.13 -7.46
CA GLU A 3 -21.20 20.17 -6.78
C GLU A 3 -21.42 18.81 -6.06
N ILE A 4 -21.57 18.84 -4.73
CA ILE A 4 -21.84 17.62 -3.95
C ILE A 4 -23.33 17.31 -4.09
N ARG A 5 -23.65 16.21 -4.78
CA ARG A 5 -25.02 15.67 -4.84
C ARG A 5 -25.17 14.65 -3.73
N THR A 6 -26.05 14.89 -2.76
CA THR A 6 -26.22 14.02 -1.58
C THR A 6 -27.67 13.87 -1.18
N ARG A 7 -27.97 12.88 -0.34
CA ARG A 7 -29.26 12.74 0.37
C ARG A 7 -29.26 13.40 1.75
N VAL A 8 -28.11 13.90 2.22
CA VAL A 8 -28.05 14.68 3.46
C VAL A 8 -28.75 16.02 3.25
N THR A 9 -29.66 16.35 4.15
CA THR A 9 -30.40 17.61 4.17
C THR A 9 -30.31 18.26 5.55
N SER A 10 -30.80 19.50 5.66
CA SER A 10 -30.94 20.17 6.96
C SER A 10 -31.84 19.43 7.95
N ASP A 11 -32.70 18.51 7.46
CA ASP A 11 -33.56 17.69 8.31
C ASP A 11 -32.92 16.38 8.76
N SER A 12 -31.81 15.97 8.14
CA SER A 12 -31.08 14.77 8.54
C SER A 12 -30.56 14.89 9.98
N VAL A 13 -30.75 13.83 10.77
CA VAL A 13 -30.27 13.75 12.16
C VAL A 13 -29.23 12.63 12.26
N PHE A 14 -28.00 12.99 12.61
CA PHE A 14 -26.89 12.05 12.80
C PHE A 14 -26.66 11.74 14.28
N LEU A 15 -26.69 10.46 14.64
CA LEU A 15 -26.17 9.97 15.91
C LEU A 15 -24.66 9.73 15.77
N VAL A 16 -23.85 10.47 16.52
CA VAL A 16 -22.40 10.52 16.35
C VAL A 16 -21.68 10.12 17.63
N SER A 17 -21.08 8.92 17.66
CA SER A 17 -20.25 8.52 18.80
C SER A 17 -18.84 9.12 18.69
N GLY A 18 -18.32 9.66 19.79
CA GLY A 18 -17.04 10.37 19.79
C GLY A 18 -17.12 11.70 19.03
N GLY A 19 -18.32 12.21 18.74
CA GLY A 19 -18.54 13.33 17.83
C GLY A 19 -18.23 14.72 18.36
N ALA A 20 -18.03 14.86 19.67
CA ALA A 20 -17.91 16.18 20.29
C ALA A 20 -16.47 16.68 20.43
N ARG A 21 -15.47 15.84 20.11
CA ARG A 21 -14.04 16.17 20.26
C ARG A 21 -13.20 15.57 19.12
N GLY A 22 -12.03 16.14 18.88
CA GLY A 22 -11.02 15.61 17.95
C GLY A 22 -11.44 15.57 16.47
N VAL A 23 -10.98 14.54 15.76
CA VAL A 23 -11.16 14.37 14.31
C VAL A 23 -12.65 14.26 13.93
N THR A 24 -13.42 13.50 14.71
CA THR A 24 -14.86 13.34 14.48
C THR A 24 -15.60 14.67 14.62
N ALA A 25 -15.21 15.52 15.59
CA ALA A 25 -15.76 16.87 15.73
C ALA A 25 -15.48 17.75 14.49
N SER A 26 -14.26 17.68 13.97
CA SER A 26 -13.90 18.42 12.74
C SER A 26 -14.78 18.02 11.56
N CYS A 27 -15.05 16.72 11.42
CA CYS A 27 -15.92 16.17 10.38
C CYS A 27 -17.38 16.64 10.52
N VAL A 28 -17.97 16.58 11.73
CA VAL A 28 -19.36 17.03 11.92
C VAL A 28 -19.52 18.54 11.78
N ILE A 29 -18.48 19.33 12.12
CA ILE A 29 -18.48 20.78 11.89
C ILE A 29 -18.49 21.08 10.39
N GLU A 30 -17.68 20.37 9.59
CA GLU A 30 -17.68 20.56 8.14
C GLU A 30 -19.00 20.08 7.50
N MET A 31 -19.58 18.99 7.99
CA MET A 31 -20.94 18.58 7.60
C MET A 31 -21.98 19.65 7.91
N ALA A 32 -21.92 20.28 9.10
CA ALA A 32 -22.84 21.36 9.47
C ALA A 32 -22.69 22.58 8.55
N LYS A 33 -21.46 22.91 8.18
CA LYS A 33 -21.13 24.01 7.24
C LYS A 33 -21.70 23.78 5.85
N VAL A 34 -21.70 22.55 5.35
CA VAL A 34 -22.16 22.23 3.99
C VAL A 34 -23.66 21.92 3.94
N PHE A 35 -24.18 21.18 4.92
CA PHE A 35 -25.54 20.61 4.86
C PHE A 35 -26.51 21.18 5.90
N GLN A 36 -26.01 21.88 6.92
CA GLN A 36 -26.82 22.44 8.02
C GLN A 36 -27.69 21.39 8.74
N CYS A 37 -27.23 20.14 8.78
CA CYS A 37 -27.93 19.03 9.41
C CYS A 37 -27.83 19.06 10.94
N LYS A 38 -28.49 18.08 11.59
CA LYS A 38 -28.65 18.01 13.05
C LYS A 38 -27.82 16.84 13.61
N PHE A 39 -27.29 17.01 14.81
CA PHE A 39 -26.38 16.05 15.43
C PHE A 39 -26.75 15.72 16.88
N ILE A 40 -26.69 14.43 17.22
CA ILE A 40 -26.67 13.94 18.59
C ILE A 40 -25.25 13.45 18.86
N LEU A 41 -24.46 14.24 19.59
CA LEU A 41 -23.05 13.98 19.85
C LEU A 41 -22.92 13.15 21.13
N LEU A 42 -22.61 11.86 21.01
CA LEU A 42 -22.44 10.93 22.12
C LEU A 42 -20.98 10.87 22.58
N GLY A 43 -20.72 11.07 23.88
CA GLY A 43 -19.38 10.96 24.45
C GLY A 43 -19.37 10.76 25.97
N ARG A 44 -18.24 10.31 26.53
CA ARG A 44 -18.13 10.00 27.97
C ARG A 44 -17.85 11.21 28.85
N SER A 45 -17.27 12.27 28.28
CA SER A 45 -16.85 13.46 29.01
C SER A 45 -18.05 14.14 29.67
N SER A 46 -17.90 14.55 30.93
CA SER A 46 -18.94 15.30 31.63
C SER A 46 -19.12 16.66 30.98
N SER A 47 -20.38 17.02 30.71
CA SER A 47 -20.78 18.35 30.24
C SER A 47 -21.63 19.11 31.25
N ASN A 48 -21.94 18.51 32.40
CA ASN A 48 -22.92 19.04 33.35
C ASN A 48 -22.27 19.97 34.39
N PHE A 49 -21.46 20.93 33.93
CA PHE A 49 -20.88 21.97 34.76
C PHE A 49 -20.52 23.21 33.92
N GLU A 50 -20.42 24.37 34.56
CA GLU A 50 -19.95 25.59 33.90
C GLU A 50 -18.43 25.69 33.94
N VAL A 51 -17.83 26.09 32.82
CA VAL A 51 -16.38 26.37 32.76
C VAL A 51 -16.06 27.54 33.70
N PRO A 52 -15.17 27.36 34.68
CA PRO A 52 -14.80 28.41 35.63
C PRO A 52 -14.31 29.68 34.93
N ALA A 53 -14.58 30.85 35.51
CA ALA A 53 -14.24 32.14 34.89
C ALA A 53 -12.75 32.25 34.51
N TYR A 54 -11.84 31.75 35.37
CA TYR A 54 -10.40 31.73 35.11
C TYR A 54 -10.01 30.86 33.90
N ALA A 55 -10.82 29.87 33.55
CA ALA A 55 -10.52 28.91 32.49
C ALA A 55 -11.10 29.29 31.12
N LYS A 56 -12.00 30.29 31.05
CA LYS A 56 -12.72 30.62 29.81
C LYS A 56 -11.78 31.07 28.69
N ALA A 57 -10.89 32.01 28.98
CA ALA A 57 -9.96 32.59 28.00
C ALA A 57 -8.60 31.88 27.93
N GLU A 58 -8.23 31.08 28.94
CA GLU A 58 -6.91 30.44 29.02
C GLU A 58 -6.83 29.16 28.18
N GLN A 59 -5.81 29.06 27.33
CA GLN A 59 -5.59 27.94 26.40
C GLN A 59 -4.25 27.24 26.64
N GLU A 60 -3.33 27.87 27.37
CA GLU A 60 -2.01 27.31 27.65
C GLU A 60 -2.10 26.30 28.81
N GLU A 61 -1.60 25.08 28.60
CA GLU A 61 -1.74 23.96 29.53
C GLU A 61 -1.13 24.27 30.91
N GLY A 62 0.06 24.84 30.95
CA GLY A 62 0.78 25.19 32.18
C GLY A 62 0.07 26.29 32.97
N ALA A 63 -0.41 27.34 32.30
CA ALA A 63 -1.18 28.43 32.88
C ALA A 63 -2.52 27.92 33.44
N LEU A 64 -3.26 27.13 32.67
CA LEU A 64 -4.54 26.59 33.13
C LEU A 64 -4.36 25.66 34.34
N LYS A 65 -3.33 24.80 34.36
CA LYS A 65 -3.02 23.97 35.53
C LYS A 65 -2.66 24.81 36.76
N ARG A 66 -1.92 25.91 36.60
CA ARG A 66 -1.63 26.84 37.70
C ARG A 66 -2.90 27.49 38.26
N LEU A 67 -3.78 27.98 37.39
CA LEU A 67 -5.07 28.57 37.80
C LEU A 67 -5.97 27.57 38.53
N ILE A 68 -5.99 26.30 38.07
CA ILE A 68 -6.69 25.21 38.78
C ILE A 68 -6.10 25.02 40.18
N MET A 69 -4.77 25.01 40.32
CA MET A 69 -4.12 24.87 41.63
C MET A 69 -4.44 26.04 42.57
N GLU A 70 -4.50 27.27 42.04
CA GLU A 70 -4.85 28.47 42.80
C GLU A 70 -6.32 28.44 43.27
N ASP A 71 -7.24 28.04 42.38
CA ASP A 71 -8.67 27.87 42.71
C ASP A 71 -8.89 26.78 43.77
N MET A 72 -8.20 25.65 43.67
CA MET A 72 -8.24 24.59 44.70
C MET A 72 -7.75 25.11 46.06
N LYS A 73 -6.62 25.83 46.09
CA LYS A 73 -6.10 26.43 47.33
C LYS A 73 -7.08 27.45 47.91
N ALA A 74 -7.71 28.28 47.08
CA ALA A 74 -8.69 29.26 47.51
C ALA A 74 -9.95 28.61 48.13
N LYS A 75 -10.30 27.40 47.68
CA LYS A 75 -11.39 26.58 48.24
C LYS A 75 -10.98 25.76 49.47
N GLY A 76 -9.73 25.86 49.93
CA GLY A 76 -9.21 25.06 51.04
C GLY A 76 -8.87 23.61 50.67
N GLU A 77 -8.86 23.27 49.38
CA GLU A 77 -8.48 21.95 48.88
C GLU A 77 -6.95 21.85 48.71
N LYS A 78 -6.38 20.67 48.96
CA LYS A 78 -4.95 20.41 48.71
C LYS A 78 -4.77 19.95 47.25
N PRO A 79 -4.15 20.77 46.36
CA PRO A 79 -3.90 20.34 44.99
C PRO A 79 -2.87 19.21 44.97
N ASN A 80 -3.16 18.14 44.23
CA ASN A 80 -2.19 17.12 43.87
C ASN A 80 -2.20 16.92 42.34
N LEU A 81 -1.13 16.33 41.80
CA LEU A 81 -0.95 16.24 40.34
C LEU A 81 -2.09 15.47 39.65
N ALA A 82 -2.61 14.42 40.29
CA ALA A 82 -3.69 13.61 39.72
C ALA A 82 -5.01 14.38 39.65
N THR A 83 -5.38 15.09 40.71
CA THR A 83 -6.61 15.90 40.75
C THR A 83 -6.52 17.09 39.81
N VAL A 84 -5.38 17.79 39.77
CA VAL A 84 -5.15 18.91 38.83
C VAL A 84 -5.24 18.43 37.39
N LYS A 85 -4.60 17.30 37.04
CA LYS A 85 -4.66 16.71 35.69
C LYS A 85 -6.09 16.30 35.31
N SER A 86 -6.84 15.72 36.25
CA SER A 86 -8.24 15.33 36.05
C SER A 86 -9.12 16.55 35.79
N THR A 87 -9.06 17.57 36.66
CA THR A 87 -9.81 18.83 36.51
C THR A 87 -9.46 19.55 35.21
N TYR A 88 -8.18 19.63 34.86
CA TYR A 88 -7.72 20.16 33.58
C TYR A 88 -8.37 19.42 32.40
N SER A 89 -8.34 18.09 32.41
CA SER A 89 -8.90 17.27 31.34
C SER A 89 -10.42 17.46 31.22
N HIS A 90 -11.14 17.62 32.33
CA HIS A 90 -12.58 17.92 32.32
C HIS A 90 -12.87 19.30 31.75
N ILE A 91 -12.14 20.33 32.18
CA ILE A 91 -12.31 21.71 31.68
C ILE A 91 -12.04 21.77 30.18
N VAL A 92 -10.93 21.20 29.71
CA VAL A 92 -10.56 21.17 28.29
C VAL A 92 -11.63 20.43 27.47
N ALA A 93 -12.07 19.25 27.93
CA ALA A 93 -13.11 18.50 27.25
C ALA A 93 -14.42 19.30 27.16
N LYS A 94 -14.83 20.00 28.23
CA LYS A 94 -16.03 20.85 28.21
C LYS A 94 -15.89 22.00 27.21
N LYS A 95 -14.74 22.69 27.20
CA LYS A 95 -14.46 23.77 26.26
C LYS A 95 -14.53 23.30 24.80
N GLU A 96 -13.93 22.15 24.49
CA GLU A 96 -13.99 21.56 23.14
C GLU A 96 -15.43 21.17 22.72
N ILE A 97 -16.21 20.58 23.65
CA ILE A 97 -17.61 20.22 23.40
C ILE A 97 -18.44 21.48 23.12
N ASP A 98 -18.29 22.51 23.95
CA ASP A 98 -19.00 23.78 23.79
C ASP A 98 -18.64 24.49 22.49
N ASP A 99 -17.35 24.53 22.14
CA ASP A 99 -16.88 25.08 20.87
C ASP A 99 -17.47 24.31 19.67
N THR A 100 -17.45 22.99 19.72
CA THR A 100 -18.03 22.14 18.65
C THR A 100 -19.51 22.45 18.45
N ILE A 101 -20.29 22.51 19.53
CA ILE A 101 -21.72 22.85 19.48
C ILE A 101 -21.93 24.28 18.96
N ALA A 102 -21.14 25.25 19.44
CA ALA A 102 -21.23 26.64 19.01
C ALA A 102 -20.91 26.81 17.53
N ARG A 103 -19.89 26.11 17.01
CA ARG A 103 -19.51 26.13 15.59
C ARG A 103 -20.56 25.49 14.70
N ILE A 104 -21.09 24.32 15.07
CA ILE A 104 -22.21 23.69 14.36
C ILE A 104 -23.40 24.66 14.27
N LYS A 105 -23.76 25.30 15.38
CA LYS A 105 -24.83 26.29 15.43
C LYS A 105 -24.53 27.54 14.59
N GLY A 106 -23.28 28.01 14.61
CA GLY A 106 -22.82 29.15 13.82
C GLY A 106 -22.96 28.94 12.31
N PHE A 107 -22.89 27.68 11.85
CA PHE A 107 -23.13 27.30 10.46
C PHE A 107 -24.61 27.02 10.11
N GLY A 108 -25.51 27.08 11.10
CA GLY A 108 -26.95 26.83 10.92
C GLY A 108 -27.38 25.40 11.22
N GLY A 109 -26.46 24.51 11.59
CA GLY A 109 -26.80 23.17 12.09
C GLY A 109 -27.31 23.21 13.53
N GLN A 110 -27.73 22.05 14.05
CA GLN A 110 -28.13 21.88 15.45
C GLN A 110 -27.36 20.73 16.09
N ALA A 111 -26.98 20.86 17.36
CA ALA A 111 -26.30 19.80 18.08
C ALA A 111 -26.81 19.68 19.52
N VAL A 112 -27.02 18.45 19.97
CA VAL A 112 -27.25 18.09 21.37
C VAL A 112 -26.15 17.12 21.80
N TYR A 113 -25.48 17.41 22.92
CA TYR A 113 -24.52 16.49 23.52
C TYR A 113 -25.22 15.52 24.47
N VAL A 114 -24.92 14.24 24.32
CA VAL A 114 -25.40 13.17 25.18
C VAL A 114 -24.20 12.55 25.87
N GLN A 115 -24.17 12.66 27.20
CA GLN A 115 -23.15 11.99 27.99
C GLN A 115 -23.49 10.49 28.13
N GLY A 116 -22.56 9.62 27.78
CA GLY A 116 -22.65 8.17 28.02
C GLY A 116 -21.51 7.38 27.40
N ASP A 117 -21.41 6.11 27.78
CA ASP A 117 -20.48 5.16 27.19
C ASP A 117 -21.15 4.41 26.03
N VAL A 118 -20.55 4.45 24.84
CA VAL A 118 -21.10 3.84 23.63
C VAL A 118 -21.22 2.32 23.78
N THR A 119 -20.39 1.68 24.61
CA THR A 119 -20.46 0.23 24.88
C THR A 119 -21.54 -0.14 25.91
N ALA A 120 -22.14 0.85 26.58
CA ALA A 120 -23.17 0.65 27.61
C ALA A 120 -24.46 1.38 27.23
N PRO A 121 -25.37 0.77 26.43
CA PRO A 121 -26.61 1.40 25.97
C PRO A 121 -27.46 2.04 27.07
N SER A 122 -27.52 1.42 28.25
CA SER A 122 -28.25 1.93 29.40
C SER A 122 -27.76 3.30 29.89
N SER A 123 -26.50 3.65 29.62
CA SER A 123 -25.89 4.91 30.06
C SER A 123 -26.34 6.13 29.24
N PHE A 124 -26.72 5.95 27.97
CA PHE A 124 -27.08 7.07 27.08
C PHE A 124 -28.52 7.03 26.55
N ARG A 125 -29.19 5.87 26.52
CA ARG A 125 -30.53 5.72 25.94
C ARG A 125 -31.57 6.73 26.44
N PRO A 126 -31.68 7.05 27.75
CA PRO A 126 -32.65 8.04 28.20
C PRO A 126 -32.42 9.44 27.59
N ALA A 127 -31.17 9.89 27.55
CA ALA A 127 -30.80 11.19 26.98
C ALA A 127 -30.87 11.19 25.45
N LEU A 128 -30.53 10.06 24.81
CA LEU A 128 -30.70 9.86 23.37
C LEU A 128 -32.18 9.97 22.95
N ASN A 129 -33.10 9.37 23.71
CA ASN A 129 -34.53 9.46 23.43
C ASN A 129 -35.03 10.91 23.54
N ALA A 130 -34.58 11.64 24.57
CA ALA A 130 -34.92 13.05 24.73
C ALA A 130 -34.37 13.91 23.57
N ALA A 131 -33.13 13.67 23.15
CA ALA A 131 -32.51 14.35 22.02
C ALA A 131 -33.21 14.03 20.68
N THR A 132 -33.61 12.77 20.48
CA THR A 132 -34.35 12.31 19.30
C THR A 132 -35.74 12.97 19.24
N ALA A 133 -36.42 13.11 20.38
CA ALA A 133 -37.69 13.84 20.45
C ALA A 133 -37.53 15.33 20.11
N ALA A 134 -36.39 15.94 20.44
CA ALA A 134 -36.12 17.35 20.17
C ALA A 134 -35.67 17.63 18.72
N LEU A 135 -34.82 16.77 18.14
CA LEU A 135 -34.20 17.00 16.83
C LEU A 135 -34.91 16.31 15.67
N GLY A 136 -35.63 15.22 15.93
CA GLY A 136 -36.26 14.37 14.94
C GLY A 136 -35.67 12.96 14.90
N LYS A 137 -36.21 12.12 14.01
CA LYS A 137 -35.78 10.73 13.82
C LYS A 137 -34.33 10.69 13.32
N ILE A 138 -33.55 9.76 13.86
CA ILE A 138 -32.16 9.53 13.43
C ILE A 138 -32.16 8.88 12.04
N THR A 139 -31.59 9.57 11.07
CA THR A 139 -31.46 9.09 9.68
C THR A 139 -30.01 8.72 9.33
N GLY A 140 -29.06 9.03 10.20
CA GLY A 140 -27.65 8.70 9.99
C GLY A 140 -26.93 8.28 11.27
N ILE A 141 -25.97 7.37 11.13
CA ILE A 141 -24.98 7.06 12.18
C ILE A 141 -23.59 7.43 11.68
N LEU A 142 -22.81 8.11 12.53
CA LEU A 142 -21.38 8.28 12.36
C LEU A 142 -20.64 7.72 13.57
N HIS A 143 -19.96 6.59 13.38
CA HIS A 143 -19.25 5.91 14.44
C HIS A 143 -17.76 6.29 14.45
N GLY A 144 -17.45 7.36 15.20
CA GLY A 144 -16.09 7.89 15.39
C GLY A 144 -15.43 7.55 16.73
N ALA A 145 -16.05 6.70 17.56
CA ALA A 145 -15.49 6.33 18.86
C ALA A 145 -14.33 5.34 18.68
N GLY A 146 -13.28 5.50 19.47
CA GLY A 146 -12.13 4.61 19.42
C GLY A 146 -11.15 4.86 20.55
N ARG A 147 -10.32 3.85 20.82
CA ARG A 147 -9.22 3.90 21.79
C ARG A 147 -8.02 3.15 21.21
N LEU A 148 -6.83 3.58 21.62
CA LEU A 148 -5.56 2.90 21.34
C LEU A 148 -5.03 2.23 22.61
N ALA A 149 -4.33 1.12 22.44
CA ALA A 149 -3.63 0.38 23.48
C ALA A 149 -2.38 -0.28 22.88
N ASP A 150 -1.55 0.55 22.26
CA ASP A 150 -0.44 0.15 21.40
C ASP A 150 0.65 -0.58 22.21
N LYS A 151 0.89 -1.84 21.86
CA LYS A 151 1.90 -2.74 22.46
C LYS A 151 2.23 -3.85 21.47
N TYR A 152 3.45 -4.39 21.52
CA TYR A 152 3.75 -5.63 20.81
C TYR A 152 2.82 -6.74 21.26
N ILE A 153 2.54 -7.68 20.36
CA ILE A 153 1.58 -8.77 20.64
C ILE A 153 1.96 -9.57 21.89
N GLN A 154 3.27 -9.78 22.14
CA GLN A 154 3.74 -10.49 23.34
C GLN A 154 3.53 -9.73 24.66
N ASP A 155 3.36 -8.40 24.61
CA ASP A 155 3.21 -7.54 25.79
C ASP A 155 1.75 -7.13 26.04
N LYS A 156 0.83 -7.63 25.21
CA LYS A 156 -0.56 -7.21 25.18
C LYS A 156 -1.40 -8.00 26.17
N THR A 157 -2.18 -7.31 27.00
CA THR A 157 -3.11 -7.96 27.93
C THR A 157 -4.49 -8.16 27.28
N GLU A 158 -5.27 -9.11 27.80
CA GLU A 158 -6.66 -9.31 27.37
C GLU A 158 -7.51 -8.06 27.59
N ALA A 159 -7.29 -7.34 28.69
CA ALA A 159 -7.98 -6.07 28.95
C ALA A 159 -7.61 -4.98 27.93
N ASP A 160 -6.36 -4.93 27.44
CA ASP A 160 -5.99 -4.00 26.37
C ASP A 160 -6.76 -4.32 25.09
N PHE A 161 -6.81 -5.61 24.72
CA PHE A 161 -7.52 -6.10 23.55
C PHE A 161 -9.02 -5.78 23.61
N GLU A 162 -9.67 -6.13 24.73
CA GLU A 162 -11.10 -5.92 24.95
C GLU A 162 -11.47 -4.42 24.90
N HIS A 163 -10.65 -3.56 25.52
CA HIS A 163 -10.90 -2.11 25.51
C HIS A 163 -10.82 -1.47 24.12
N VAL A 164 -10.01 -2.02 23.20
CA VAL A 164 -9.89 -1.47 21.84
C VAL A 164 -11.00 -1.99 20.95
N LEU A 165 -11.31 -3.29 21.02
CA LEU A 165 -12.37 -3.88 20.22
C LEU A 165 -13.75 -3.39 20.63
N SER A 166 -14.11 -3.47 21.92
CA SER A 166 -15.47 -3.16 22.40
C SER A 166 -15.94 -1.77 22.00
N VAL A 167 -15.09 -0.75 22.10
CA VAL A 167 -15.45 0.64 21.75
C VAL A 167 -15.85 0.77 20.28
N LYS A 168 -15.24 -0.02 19.38
CA LYS A 168 -15.54 -0.03 17.94
C LYS A 168 -16.68 -1.00 17.58
N LEU A 169 -16.66 -2.19 18.14
CA LEU A 169 -17.55 -3.27 17.72
C LEU A 169 -18.85 -3.26 18.52
N ASP A 170 -18.77 -3.42 19.85
CA ASP A 170 -19.94 -3.34 20.71
C ASP A 170 -20.55 -1.94 20.69
N GLY A 171 -19.70 -0.91 20.54
CA GLY A 171 -20.14 0.45 20.30
C GLY A 171 -21.00 0.59 19.05
N LEU A 172 -20.56 0.06 17.90
CA LEU A 172 -21.37 0.05 16.68
C LEU A 172 -22.69 -0.72 16.88
N LEU A 173 -22.63 -1.91 17.49
CA LEU A 173 -23.82 -2.72 17.77
C LEU A 173 -24.82 -1.97 18.66
N ALA A 174 -24.34 -1.29 19.70
CA ALA A 174 -25.15 -0.50 20.61
C ALA A 174 -25.85 0.67 19.90
N LEU A 175 -25.17 1.35 18.97
CA LEU A 175 -25.74 2.41 18.15
C LEU A 175 -26.84 1.87 17.22
N LEU A 176 -26.55 0.78 16.50
CA LEU A 176 -27.51 0.13 15.59
C LEU A 176 -28.75 -0.37 16.33
N GLN A 177 -28.59 -0.91 17.54
CA GLN A 177 -29.70 -1.36 18.41
C GLN A 177 -30.49 -0.20 19.03
N SER A 178 -30.01 1.04 18.94
CA SER A 178 -30.67 2.21 19.53
C SER A 178 -31.44 3.04 18.50
N VAL A 179 -31.50 2.58 17.25
CA VAL A 179 -32.22 3.24 16.15
C VAL A 179 -33.02 2.20 15.34
N ASP A 180 -33.95 2.68 14.52
CA ASP A 180 -34.56 1.84 13.48
C ASP A 180 -33.64 1.81 12.25
N ILE A 181 -32.89 0.70 12.09
CA ILE A 181 -31.91 0.55 11.02
C ILE A 181 -32.54 0.58 9.61
N HIS A 182 -33.85 0.34 9.48
CA HIS A 182 -34.55 0.40 8.19
C HIS A 182 -34.86 1.83 7.75
N GLN A 183 -34.67 2.81 8.64
CA GLN A 183 -34.87 4.24 8.38
C GLN A 183 -33.52 4.98 8.21
N LEU A 184 -32.39 4.26 8.19
CA LEU A 184 -31.08 4.87 8.00
C LEU A 184 -30.82 5.15 6.51
N ASP A 185 -30.56 6.42 6.22
CA ASP A 185 -30.05 6.89 4.93
C ASP A 185 -28.52 6.76 4.86
N HIS A 186 -27.84 6.85 6.01
CA HIS A 186 -26.38 6.90 6.11
C HIS A 186 -25.80 6.06 7.27
N LEU A 187 -24.76 5.29 6.99
CA LEU A 187 -23.91 4.63 7.99
C LEU A 187 -22.44 4.90 7.69
N ILE A 188 -21.79 5.72 8.51
CA ILE A 188 -20.41 6.15 8.33
C ILE A 188 -19.57 5.57 9.47
N LEU A 189 -18.55 4.78 9.15
CA LEU A 189 -17.69 4.11 10.13
C LEU A 189 -16.27 4.66 10.02
N PHE A 190 -15.72 5.20 11.11
CA PHE A 190 -14.32 5.63 11.12
C PHE A 190 -13.44 4.41 11.38
N SER A 191 -12.93 3.87 10.29
CA SER A 191 -11.92 2.82 10.26
C SER A 191 -10.52 3.44 10.21
N SER A 192 -9.50 2.64 9.95
CA SER A 192 -8.11 3.08 9.80
C SER A 192 -7.40 2.28 8.71
N VAL A 193 -6.42 2.91 8.05
CA VAL A 193 -5.45 2.22 7.18
C VAL A 193 -4.72 1.08 7.90
N ALA A 194 -4.60 1.13 9.23
CA ALA A 194 -4.02 0.04 10.02
C ALA A 194 -4.83 -1.26 9.93
N GLY A 195 -6.15 -1.19 9.72
CA GLY A 195 -6.97 -2.39 9.48
C GLY A 195 -6.66 -3.07 8.15
N PHE A 196 -6.24 -2.29 7.15
CA PHE A 196 -5.96 -2.79 5.81
C PHE A 196 -4.49 -3.22 5.62
N TYR A 197 -3.54 -2.41 6.10
CA TYR A 197 -2.10 -2.64 5.92
C TYR A 197 -1.43 -3.29 7.14
N GLY A 198 -2.10 -3.33 8.28
CA GLY A 198 -1.47 -3.61 9.56
C GLY A 198 -0.64 -2.42 10.07
N ASN A 199 -0.35 -2.42 11.37
CA ASN A 199 0.65 -1.54 11.96
C ASN A 199 1.29 -2.24 13.17
N VAL A 200 2.60 -2.06 13.32
CA VAL A 200 3.34 -2.70 14.42
C VAL A 200 2.83 -2.16 15.75
N GLY A 201 2.52 -3.07 16.68
CA GLY A 201 1.99 -2.71 18.00
C GLY A 201 0.47 -2.48 18.04
N GLN A 202 -0.23 -2.58 16.90
CA GLN A 202 -1.65 -2.24 16.77
C GLN A 202 -2.48 -3.45 16.30
N THR A 203 -2.15 -4.66 16.72
CA THR A 203 -2.83 -5.89 16.25
C THR A 203 -4.35 -5.86 16.48
N ASP A 204 -4.79 -5.49 17.68
CA ASP A 204 -6.20 -5.40 18.06
C ASP A 204 -6.92 -4.22 17.39
N TYR A 205 -6.23 -3.09 17.25
CA TYR A 205 -6.75 -1.93 16.53
C TYR A 205 -6.93 -2.25 15.04
N ALA A 206 -5.98 -2.94 14.41
CA ALA A 206 -6.10 -3.43 13.04
C ALA A 206 -7.31 -4.37 12.89
N ILE A 207 -7.45 -5.35 13.78
CA ILE A 207 -8.59 -6.27 13.82
C ILE A 207 -9.91 -5.50 13.92
N ALA A 208 -10.05 -4.58 14.88
CA ALA A 208 -11.28 -3.84 15.10
C ALA A 208 -11.68 -2.99 13.89
N ASN A 209 -10.71 -2.32 13.25
CA ASN A 209 -10.96 -1.50 12.06
C ASN A 209 -11.28 -2.34 10.81
N GLU A 210 -10.63 -3.49 10.62
CA GLU A 210 -10.96 -4.36 9.50
C GLU A 210 -12.35 -4.99 9.67
N ILE A 211 -12.73 -5.38 10.89
CA ILE A 211 -14.09 -5.85 11.18
C ILE A 211 -15.12 -4.74 10.88
N LEU A 212 -14.88 -3.48 11.28
CA LEU A 212 -15.75 -2.36 10.89
C LEU A 212 -15.86 -2.23 9.37
N SER A 213 -14.74 -2.38 8.66
CA SER A 213 -14.71 -2.31 7.21
C SER A 213 -15.58 -3.41 6.59
N LYS A 214 -15.49 -4.66 7.06
CA LYS A 214 -16.35 -5.76 6.60
C LYS A 214 -17.80 -5.61 7.04
N ALA A 215 -18.06 -5.04 8.22
CA ALA A 215 -19.41 -4.74 8.68
C ALA A 215 -20.10 -3.73 7.76
N ALA A 216 -19.37 -2.75 7.20
CA ALA A 216 -19.91 -1.84 6.19
C ALA A 216 -20.34 -2.57 4.91
N HIS A 217 -19.51 -3.48 4.39
CA HIS A 217 -19.87 -4.31 3.22
C HIS A 217 -21.11 -5.16 3.49
N LEU A 218 -21.17 -5.81 4.66
CA LEU A 218 -22.32 -6.63 5.05
C LEU A 218 -23.59 -5.78 5.21
N PHE A 219 -23.50 -4.63 5.86
CA PHE A 219 -24.63 -3.72 6.05
C PHE A 219 -25.15 -3.21 4.70
N LYS A 220 -24.26 -2.74 3.80
CA LYS A 220 -24.65 -2.28 2.45
C LYS A 220 -25.32 -3.39 1.65
N THR A 221 -24.83 -4.63 1.75
CA THR A 221 -25.43 -5.79 1.08
C THR A 221 -26.86 -6.04 1.55
N ASN A 222 -27.10 -5.95 2.86
CA ASN A 222 -28.42 -6.17 3.47
C ASN A 222 -29.36 -4.96 3.37
N HIS A 223 -28.81 -3.76 3.20
CA HIS A 223 -29.52 -2.48 3.16
C HIS A 223 -29.08 -1.66 1.93
N PRO A 224 -29.41 -2.08 0.70
CA PRO A 224 -28.87 -1.50 -0.53
C PRO A 224 -29.19 -0.01 -0.71
N ASN A 225 -30.30 0.44 -0.10
CA ASN A 225 -30.73 1.84 -0.15
C ASN A 225 -29.97 2.75 0.82
N THR A 226 -29.29 2.21 1.85
CA THR A 226 -28.47 2.99 2.77
C THR A 226 -27.12 3.28 2.14
N GLN A 227 -26.64 4.53 2.23
CA GLN A 227 -25.29 4.89 1.86
C GLN A 227 -24.37 4.54 3.02
N VAL A 228 -23.48 3.58 2.79
CA VAL A 228 -22.56 3.08 3.81
C VAL A 228 -21.14 3.45 3.38
N SER A 229 -20.31 3.91 4.31
CA SER A 229 -18.88 4.09 4.06
C SER A 229 -18.07 3.81 5.32
N ALA A 230 -17.23 2.77 5.26
CA ALA A 230 -16.12 2.60 6.18
C ALA A 230 -14.91 3.37 5.64
N ILE A 231 -14.56 4.45 6.31
CA ILE A 231 -13.43 5.30 5.91
C ILE A 231 -12.19 4.83 6.66
N ASN A 232 -11.29 4.14 5.95
CA ASN A 232 -9.97 3.79 6.43
C ASN A 232 -9.08 5.04 6.42
N TRP A 233 -9.15 5.79 7.52
CA TRP A 233 -8.35 7.01 7.69
C TRP A 233 -6.86 6.72 7.81
N GLY A 234 -6.05 7.50 7.07
CA GLY A 234 -4.63 7.69 7.35
C GLY A 234 -4.39 8.41 8.68
N ALA A 235 -3.12 8.56 9.07
CA ALA A 235 -2.76 9.30 10.28
C ALA A 235 -3.14 10.79 10.11
N TRP A 236 -3.95 11.32 11.02
CA TRP A 236 -4.34 12.73 11.00
C TRP A 236 -3.26 13.62 11.62
N ASP A 237 -3.20 14.88 11.24
CA ASP A 237 -2.31 15.87 11.87
C ASP A 237 -2.82 16.38 13.23
N SER A 238 -3.97 15.87 13.67
CA SER A 238 -4.64 16.19 14.93
C SER A 238 -5.29 14.93 15.55
N GLY A 239 -5.78 15.05 16.78
CA GLY A 239 -6.41 13.93 17.49
C GLY A 239 -5.40 12.96 18.08
N MET A 240 -5.42 11.70 17.64
CA MET A 240 -4.61 10.61 18.22
C MET A 240 -3.12 10.71 17.86
N VAL A 241 -2.76 11.50 16.83
CA VAL A 241 -1.39 11.77 16.42
C VAL A 241 -1.11 13.25 16.68
N SER A 242 -0.19 13.53 17.60
CA SER A 242 0.19 14.90 17.98
C SER A 242 1.63 14.94 18.49
N GLY A 243 2.26 16.13 18.48
CA GLY A 243 3.60 16.34 19.04
C GLY A 243 4.69 15.47 18.40
N GLU A 244 5.47 14.77 19.22
CA GLU A 244 6.59 13.93 18.78
C GLU A 244 6.16 12.80 17.82
N LEU A 245 4.95 12.25 18.00
CA LEU A 245 4.45 11.20 17.13
C LEU A 245 4.21 11.69 15.70
N LYS A 246 3.79 12.96 15.53
CA LYS A 246 3.66 13.61 14.22
C LYS A 246 5.02 13.65 13.50
N ALA A 247 6.07 14.08 14.20
CA ALA A 247 7.42 14.14 13.65
C ALA A 247 7.97 12.75 13.27
N GLN A 248 7.64 11.71 14.04
CA GLN A 248 8.01 10.33 13.72
C GLN A 248 7.32 9.81 12.46
N PHE A 249 6.03 10.08 12.29
CA PHE A 249 5.29 9.71 11.08
C PHE A 249 5.84 10.42 9.83
N GLU A 250 6.10 11.72 9.91
CA GLU A 250 6.69 12.50 8.81
C GLU A 250 8.10 11.99 8.47
N ALA A 251 8.95 11.70 9.47
CA ALA A 251 10.27 11.13 9.26
C ALA A 251 10.23 9.70 8.66
N ALA A 252 9.15 8.97 8.88
CA ALA A 252 8.89 7.66 8.27
C ALA A 252 8.26 7.75 6.87
N GLY A 253 8.10 8.96 6.31
CA GLY A 253 7.52 9.19 4.99
C GLY A 253 5.99 9.08 4.94
N VAL A 254 5.31 9.09 6.09
CA VAL A 254 3.85 9.01 6.16
C VAL A 254 3.25 10.39 5.94
N THR A 255 2.47 10.52 4.87
CA THR A 255 1.71 11.74 4.60
C THR A 255 0.50 11.81 5.51
N LEU A 256 0.44 12.87 6.31
CA LEU A 256 -0.64 13.07 7.27
C LEU A 256 -1.89 13.69 6.62
N VAL A 257 -3.06 13.26 7.06
CA VAL A 257 -4.35 13.86 6.72
C VAL A 257 -4.47 15.16 7.50
N ASN A 258 -4.44 16.30 6.81
CA ASN A 258 -4.68 17.56 7.48
C ASN A 258 -6.15 17.71 7.89
N SER A 259 -6.36 18.42 8.99
CA SER A 259 -7.67 18.46 9.65
C SER A 259 -8.79 19.07 8.80
N GLU A 260 -8.48 20.08 7.97
CA GLU A 260 -9.45 20.70 7.05
C GLU A 260 -9.76 19.79 5.85
N GLY A 261 -8.72 19.29 5.18
CA GLY A 261 -8.83 18.42 4.02
C GLY A 261 -9.51 17.09 4.34
N GLY A 262 -9.19 16.47 5.46
CA GLY A 262 -9.83 15.23 5.91
C GLY A 262 -11.33 15.42 6.16
N ALA A 263 -11.72 16.50 6.85
CA ALA A 263 -13.13 16.79 7.10
C ALA A 263 -13.90 17.07 5.79
N ALA A 264 -13.29 17.81 4.86
CA ALA A 264 -13.85 18.04 3.53
C ALA A 264 -13.99 16.73 2.71
N MET A 265 -13.04 15.80 2.83
CA MET A 265 -13.13 14.51 2.17
C MET A 265 -14.27 13.65 2.72
N LEU A 266 -14.54 13.67 4.03
CA LEU A 266 -15.73 13.01 4.57
C LEU A 266 -17.03 13.58 3.99
N VAL A 267 -17.12 14.90 3.82
CA VAL A 267 -18.28 15.52 3.15
C VAL A 267 -18.37 15.06 1.70
N ASN A 268 -17.23 14.92 1.00
CA ASN A 268 -17.20 14.39 -0.36
C ASN A 268 -17.65 12.91 -0.44
N GLU A 269 -17.33 12.07 0.55
CA GLU A 269 -17.79 10.68 0.64
C GLU A 269 -19.33 10.56 0.72
N LEU A 270 -20.01 11.61 1.17
CA LEU A 270 -21.49 11.67 1.19
C LEU A 270 -22.10 11.99 -0.17
N ASN A 271 -21.30 12.14 -1.22
CA ASN A 271 -21.78 12.27 -2.59
C ASN A 271 -22.38 10.95 -3.08
N VAL A 272 -23.50 11.01 -3.80
CA VAL A 272 -24.18 9.84 -4.38
C VAL A 272 -23.29 9.07 -5.37
N ALA A 273 -22.27 9.71 -5.94
CA ALA A 273 -21.28 9.06 -6.80
C ALA A 273 -20.51 7.92 -6.08
N TYR A 274 -20.45 7.95 -4.75
CA TYR A 274 -19.78 6.95 -3.92
C TYR A 274 -20.76 6.04 -3.17
N ALA A 275 -22.07 6.11 -3.46
CA ALA A 275 -23.10 5.40 -2.69
C ALA A 275 -22.98 3.87 -2.71
N ASP A 276 -22.32 3.31 -3.73
CA ASP A 276 -22.04 1.88 -3.90
C ASP A 276 -20.59 1.50 -3.56
N GLN A 277 -19.86 2.39 -2.90
CA GLN A 277 -18.50 2.15 -2.40
C GLN A 277 -18.52 2.07 -0.86
N PRO A 278 -18.77 0.89 -0.28
CA PRO A 278 -18.92 0.74 1.17
C PRO A 278 -17.62 0.96 1.97
N GLN A 279 -16.49 1.17 1.30
CA GLN A 279 -15.18 1.32 1.91
C GLN A 279 -14.30 2.25 1.08
N ALA A 280 -13.63 3.19 1.74
CA ALA A 280 -12.70 4.13 1.13
C ALA A 280 -11.42 4.28 1.97
N ILE A 281 -10.29 4.53 1.32
CA ILE A 281 -9.04 4.92 2.00
C ILE A 281 -8.83 6.40 1.77
N ILE A 282 -8.68 7.17 2.86
CA ILE A 282 -8.44 8.61 2.79
C ILE A 282 -7.20 8.95 3.61
N GLY A 283 -6.14 9.36 2.92
CA GLY A 283 -4.83 9.67 3.50
C GLY A 283 -3.69 8.83 2.92
N GLY A 284 -2.49 9.01 3.46
CA GLY A 284 -1.33 8.19 3.10
C GLY A 284 -1.47 6.74 3.58
N THR A 285 -0.84 5.82 2.86
CA THR A 285 -0.69 4.43 3.32
C THR A 285 0.34 4.35 4.45
N LEU A 286 0.27 3.30 5.27
CA LEU A 286 1.33 3.02 6.23
C LEU A 286 2.56 2.48 5.50
N PRO A 287 3.78 2.75 6.00
CA PRO A 287 4.99 2.22 5.41
C PRO A 287 4.98 0.69 5.53
N ALA A 288 5.68 0.02 4.61
CA ALA A 288 5.88 -1.42 4.69
C ALA A 288 6.46 -1.77 6.07
N ALA A 289 6.05 -2.92 6.62
CA ALA A 289 6.52 -3.36 7.94
C ALA A 289 8.05 -3.32 8.01
N VAL A 290 8.59 -2.79 9.11
CA VAL A 290 10.04 -2.81 9.37
C VAL A 290 10.44 -4.23 9.69
N SER A 291 11.41 -4.77 8.97
CA SER A 291 11.84 -6.15 9.18
C SER A 291 12.67 -6.27 10.45
N TYR A 292 12.43 -7.34 11.21
CA TYR A 292 13.30 -7.69 12.32
C TYR A 292 14.56 -8.38 11.80
N ILE A 293 15.72 -7.75 12.02
CA ILE A 293 17.02 -8.26 11.58
C ILE A 293 17.69 -8.99 12.76
N SER A 294 17.61 -10.32 12.75
CA SER A 294 18.34 -11.19 13.69
C SER A 294 19.73 -11.56 13.18
N GLU A 295 20.63 -12.00 14.07
CA GLU A 295 21.91 -12.61 13.65
C GLU A 295 21.71 -14.01 13.03
N ASP A 296 20.65 -14.72 13.42
CA ASP A 296 20.36 -16.06 12.89
C ASP A 296 20.00 -16.04 11.41
N LEU A 297 20.69 -16.86 10.60
CA LEU A 297 20.36 -17.10 9.20
C LEU A 297 19.28 -18.18 9.07
N ARG A 298 18.31 -17.93 8.19
CA ARG A 298 17.15 -18.80 7.96
C ARG A 298 17.07 -19.28 6.52
N THR A 299 16.42 -20.42 6.33
CA THR A 299 16.02 -20.91 5.02
C THR A 299 14.50 -20.99 4.95
N TYR A 300 13.92 -20.36 3.95
CA TYR A 300 12.48 -20.39 3.68
C TYR A 300 12.20 -21.28 2.48
N ARG A 301 11.12 -22.06 2.54
CA ARG A 301 10.59 -22.81 1.40
C ARG A 301 9.17 -22.33 1.16
N ILE A 302 8.97 -21.67 0.01
CA ILE A 302 7.66 -21.12 -0.36
C ILE A 302 7.12 -21.96 -1.51
N HIS A 303 5.93 -22.49 -1.32
CA HIS A 303 5.23 -23.27 -2.33
C HIS A 303 4.44 -22.33 -3.25
N ARG A 304 4.50 -22.60 -4.54
CA ARG A 304 3.77 -21.86 -5.56
C ARG A 304 3.17 -22.82 -6.58
N HIS A 305 1.85 -22.74 -6.70
CA HIS A 305 1.12 -23.38 -7.78
C HIS A 305 1.15 -22.47 -9.02
N LEU A 306 1.66 -22.98 -10.15
CA LEU A 306 1.77 -22.30 -11.43
C LEU A 306 0.92 -23.01 -12.49
N ALA A 307 -0.13 -22.32 -12.93
CA ALA A 307 -0.97 -22.75 -14.05
C ALA A 307 -0.96 -21.70 -15.15
N LEU A 308 -0.99 -22.13 -16.42
CA LEU A 308 -1.00 -21.22 -17.58
C LEU A 308 -2.19 -20.25 -17.52
N LYS A 309 -3.38 -20.74 -17.16
CA LYS A 309 -4.60 -19.92 -17.03
C LYS A 309 -4.47 -18.78 -16.01
N ALA A 310 -3.67 -18.97 -14.96
CA ALA A 310 -3.43 -17.95 -13.94
C ALA A 310 -2.32 -16.95 -14.33
N ASN A 311 -1.68 -17.15 -15.49
CA ASN A 311 -0.55 -16.37 -15.97
C ASN A 311 -0.71 -16.03 -17.47
N PRO A 312 -1.72 -15.22 -17.86
CA PRO A 312 -2.07 -14.98 -19.26
C PRO A 312 -0.93 -14.45 -20.13
N PHE A 313 -0.02 -13.64 -19.56
CA PHE A 313 1.14 -13.10 -20.27
C PHE A 313 2.02 -14.17 -20.93
N LEU A 314 2.02 -15.41 -20.44
CA LEU A 314 2.81 -16.50 -21.01
C LEU A 314 2.38 -16.87 -22.43
N ASN A 315 1.14 -16.56 -22.82
CA ASN A 315 0.67 -16.72 -24.20
C ASN A 315 1.38 -15.75 -25.18
N HIS A 316 2.17 -14.80 -24.65
CA HIS A 316 2.98 -13.86 -25.42
C HIS A 316 4.48 -14.18 -25.35
N HIS A 317 4.84 -15.33 -24.79
CA HIS A 317 6.21 -15.85 -24.80
C HIS A 317 6.16 -17.35 -25.12
N VAL A 318 6.02 -17.64 -26.41
CA VAL A 318 5.74 -18.97 -26.96
C VAL A 318 6.88 -19.42 -27.87
N ILE A 319 7.43 -20.60 -27.61
CA ILE A 319 8.50 -21.21 -28.41
C ILE A 319 7.99 -22.56 -28.92
N GLN A 320 8.01 -22.76 -30.24
CA GLN A 320 7.53 -24.00 -30.87
C GLN A 320 6.09 -24.37 -30.45
N GLY A 321 5.22 -23.36 -30.37
CA GLY A 321 3.81 -23.53 -29.99
C GLY A 321 3.55 -23.74 -28.50
N ASN A 322 4.58 -23.81 -27.65
CA ASN A 322 4.42 -23.97 -26.20
C ASN A 322 4.77 -22.68 -25.46
N ALA A 323 3.93 -22.29 -24.50
CA ALA A 323 4.25 -21.18 -23.61
C ALA A 323 5.45 -21.55 -22.72
N VAL A 324 6.39 -20.63 -22.56
CA VAL A 324 7.63 -20.84 -21.77
C VAL A 324 7.76 -19.74 -20.75
N LEU A 325 8.12 -20.06 -19.50
CA LEU A 325 8.42 -19.05 -18.49
C LEU A 325 9.74 -18.33 -18.84
N PRO A 326 9.74 -17.01 -19.10
CA PRO A 326 10.97 -16.27 -19.37
C PRO A 326 11.91 -16.34 -18.17
N VAL A 327 13.22 -16.46 -18.43
CA VAL A 327 14.25 -16.47 -17.37
C VAL A 327 14.16 -15.20 -16.51
N VAL A 328 13.90 -14.04 -17.13
CA VAL A 328 13.75 -12.77 -16.41
C VAL A 328 12.54 -12.77 -15.47
N ASN A 329 11.44 -13.45 -15.81
CA ASN A 329 10.28 -13.61 -14.93
C ASN A 329 10.57 -14.61 -13.79
N ALA A 330 11.35 -15.65 -14.04
CA ALA A 330 11.81 -16.57 -12.99
C ALA A 330 12.75 -15.85 -11.99
N VAL A 331 13.67 -15.02 -12.47
CA VAL A 331 14.54 -14.17 -11.65
C VAL A 331 13.73 -13.10 -10.91
N GLY A 332 12.78 -12.47 -11.57
CA GLY A 332 11.85 -11.53 -10.94
C GLY A 332 11.04 -12.18 -9.82
N TRP A 333 10.59 -13.43 -10.00
CA TRP A 333 9.97 -14.20 -8.94
C TRP A 333 10.91 -14.43 -7.75
N MET A 334 12.17 -14.80 -8.00
CA MET A 334 13.16 -14.96 -6.94
C MET A 334 13.37 -13.65 -6.15
N ALA A 335 13.65 -12.56 -6.86
CA ALA A 335 13.85 -11.24 -6.25
C ALA A 335 12.62 -10.78 -5.44
N HIS A 336 11.42 -10.88 -6.01
CA HIS A 336 10.19 -10.45 -5.35
C HIS A 336 9.88 -11.28 -4.10
N THR A 337 10.20 -12.57 -4.11
CA THR A 337 9.99 -13.43 -2.92
C THR A 337 10.95 -13.03 -1.80
N CYS A 338 12.20 -12.67 -2.12
CA CYS A 338 13.13 -12.08 -1.15
C CYS A 338 12.60 -10.76 -0.58
N GLU A 339 12.10 -9.84 -1.42
CA GLU A 339 11.52 -8.56 -0.97
C GLU A 339 10.30 -8.76 -0.08
N LYS A 340 9.46 -9.78 -0.33
CA LYS A 340 8.32 -10.11 0.54
C LYS A 340 8.74 -10.62 1.92
N ALA A 341 9.89 -11.30 2.01
CA ALA A 341 10.44 -11.71 3.29
C ALA A 341 10.97 -10.50 4.09
N TYR A 342 11.38 -9.42 3.41
CA TYR A 342 11.95 -8.21 4.00
C TYR A 342 11.39 -6.91 3.36
N PRO A 343 10.17 -6.47 3.73
CA PRO A 343 9.43 -5.44 2.99
C PRO A 343 10.07 -4.03 2.94
N ASP A 344 10.88 -3.69 3.94
CA ASP A 344 11.66 -2.46 4.03
C ASP A 344 12.99 -2.50 3.24
N PHE A 345 13.27 -3.62 2.56
CA PHE A 345 14.35 -3.78 1.61
C PHE A 345 13.81 -3.79 0.17
N SER A 346 14.69 -3.50 -0.78
CA SER A 346 14.41 -3.70 -2.19
C SER A 346 15.59 -4.28 -2.93
N ILE A 347 15.29 -5.00 -4.01
CA ILE A 347 16.29 -5.62 -4.88
C ILE A 347 17.33 -4.58 -5.33
N PHE A 348 18.61 -4.95 -5.22
CA PHE A 348 19.73 -4.15 -5.68
C PHE A 348 20.53 -4.90 -6.75
N LYS A 349 20.78 -6.19 -6.52
CA LYS A 349 21.66 -6.97 -7.38
C LYS A 349 21.21 -8.42 -7.44
N VAL A 350 21.31 -9.01 -8.63
CA VAL A 350 21.17 -10.45 -8.86
C VAL A 350 22.48 -10.96 -9.45
N GLU A 351 23.02 -12.04 -8.92
CA GLU A 351 24.29 -12.63 -9.35
C GLU A 351 24.14 -14.13 -9.64
N ASN A 352 25.08 -14.67 -10.41
CA ASN A 352 25.21 -16.11 -10.67
C ASN A 352 23.89 -16.75 -11.13
N THR A 353 23.13 -16.06 -11.98
CA THR A 353 21.89 -16.61 -12.53
C THR A 353 22.23 -17.78 -13.45
N ARG A 354 21.60 -18.92 -13.21
CA ARG A 354 21.76 -20.14 -13.99
C ARG A 354 20.39 -20.73 -14.33
N LEU A 355 20.18 -21.03 -15.60
CA LEU A 355 19.07 -21.84 -16.11
C LEU A 355 19.50 -23.31 -16.16
N PHE A 356 18.74 -24.19 -15.52
CA PHE A 356 18.96 -25.64 -15.58
C PHE A 356 17.93 -26.31 -16.49
N LYS A 357 16.66 -26.32 -16.06
CA LYS A 357 15.53 -26.81 -16.85
C LYS A 357 14.45 -25.74 -16.90
N GLY A 358 14.19 -25.19 -18.09
CA GLY A 358 13.11 -24.23 -18.28
C GLY A 358 11.74 -24.81 -17.92
N ILE A 359 10.82 -23.94 -17.50
CA ILE A 359 9.42 -24.31 -17.30
C ILE A 359 8.68 -24.06 -18.61
N VAL A 360 8.23 -25.14 -19.25
CA VAL A 360 7.50 -25.15 -20.53
C VAL A 360 6.12 -25.72 -20.28
N PHE A 361 5.07 -25.02 -20.71
CA PHE A 361 3.69 -25.43 -20.53
C PHE A 361 3.20 -26.25 -21.73
N ASP A 362 3.67 -27.49 -21.83
CA ASP A 362 3.38 -28.44 -22.92
C ASP A 362 2.35 -29.52 -22.53
N GLY A 363 1.77 -29.42 -21.33
CA GLY A 363 0.84 -30.39 -20.74
C GLY A 363 1.52 -31.46 -19.87
N THR A 364 2.86 -31.50 -19.84
CA THR A 364 3.65 -32.45 -19.03
C THR A 364 4.36 -31.77 -17.85
N GLN A 365 4.28 -30.45 -17.75
CA GLN A 365 4.88 -29.69 -16.66
C GLN A 365 4.31 -30.07 -15.29
N LYS A 366 5.09 -29.79 -14.25
CA LYS A 366 4.58 -29.77 -12.87
C LYS A 366 3.71 -28.52 -12.68
N GLU A 367 2.79 -28.60 -11.73
CA GLU A 367 1.99 -27.44 -11.34
C GLU A 367 2.49 -26.82 -10.03
N ASP A 368 3.09 -27.62 -9.15
CA ASP A 368 3.62 -27.16 -7.88
C ASP A 368 5.15 -27.01 -7.92
N TYR A 369 5.59 -25.81 -7.57
CA TYR A 369 6.99 -25.43 -7.51
C TYR A 369 7.32 -24.90 -6.12
N ILE A 370 8.59 -25.02 -5.76
CA ILE A 370 9.14 -24.53 -4.51
C ILE A 370 10.21 -23.51 -4.85
N ILE A 371 10.12 -22.34 -4.23
CA ILE A 371 11.25 -21.42 -4.14
C ILE A 371 11.88 -21.54 -2.76
N GLU A 372 13.16 -21.91 -2.75
CA GLU A 372 13.99 -21.93 -1.56
C GLU A 372 14.79 -20.63 -1.48
N LEU A 373 14.68 -19.93 -0.35
CA LEU A 373 15.45 -18.72 -0.05
C LEU A 373 16.36 -19.03 1.13
N LYS A 374 17.66 -19.17 0.88
CA LYS A 374 18.65 -19.39 1.93
C LYS A 374 19.38 -18.09 2.21
N GLU A 375 19.18 -17.50 3.38
CA GLU A 375 19.95 -16.35 3.82
C GLU A 375 21.44 -16.73 3.93
N VAL A 376 22.32 -15.93 3.32
CA VAL A 376 23.78 -16.12 3.40
C VAL A 376 24.47 -14.97 4.12
N GLU A 377 23.87 -13.77 4.09
CA GLU A 377 24.32 -12.59 4.80
C GLU A 377 23.08 -11.77 5.19
N LYS A 378 23.08 -11.19 6.40
CA LYS A 378 21.97 -10.39 6.90
C LYS A 378 22.47 -9.30 7.85
N SER A 379 22.24 -8.05 7.48
CA SER A 379 22.52 -6.86 8.27
C SER A 379 21.38 -5.82 8.12
N PRO A 380 21.36 -4.75 8.94
CA PRO A 380 20.38 -3.67 8.78
C PRO A 380 20.41 -2.97 7.41
N GLU A 381 21.57 -2.99 6.72
CA GLU A 381 21.79 -2.34 5.43
C GLU A 381 21.54 -3.26 4.24
N GLN A 382 21.86 -4.55 4.38
CA GLN A 382 21.89 -5.50 3.27
C GLN A 382 21.45 -6.91 3.68
N ILE A 383 20.77 -7.61 2.77
CA ILE A 383 20.47 -9.04 2.93
C ILE A 383 20.81 -9.76 1.63
N VAL A 384 21.52 -10.87 1.73
CA VAL A 384 21.90 -11.70 0.58
C VAL A 384 21.28 -13.08 0.74
N PHE A 385 20.68 -13.56 -0.35
CA PHE A 385 20.09 -14.89 -0.45
C PHE A 385 20.76 -15.70 -1.54
N GLU A 386 20.94 -16.98 -1.29
CA GLU A 386 20.97 -17.97 -2.36
C GLU A 386 19.53 -18.43 -2.61
N THR A 387 19.06 -18.28 -3.85
CA THR A 387 17.68 -18.58 -4.25
C THR A 387 17.64 -19.69 -5.26
N THR A 388 16.73 -20.65 -5.08
CA THR A 388 16.58 -21.80 -5.96
C THR A 388 15.11 -22.07 -6.24
N VAL A 389 14.74 -22.17 -7.52
CA VAL A 389 13.43 -22.64 -7.96
C VAL A 389 13.55 -24.11 -8.35
N LEU A 390 12.74 -24.96 -7.73
CA LEU A 390 12.72 -26.39 -7.95
C LEU A 390 11.30 -26.95 -8.00
N SER A 391 11.14 -28.12 -8.61
CA SER A 391 9.94 -28.95 -8.48
C SER A 391 10.31 -30.28 -7.84
N GLU A 392 9.32 -30.94 -7.24
CA GLU A 392 9.52 -32.32 -6.80
C GLU A 392 9.78 -33.23 -8.01
N GLY A 393 10.66 -34.20 -7.83
CA GLY A 393 10.96 -35.26 -8.80
C GLY A 393 10.88 -36.62 -8.14
N GLU A 394 10.90 -37.70 -8.93
CA GLU A 394 10.64 -39.06 -8.43
C GLU A 394 11.69 -39.57 -7.43
N LYS A 395 12.96 -39.12 -7.57
CA LYS A 395 14.08 -39.50 -6.69
C LYS A 395 14.84 -38.31 -6.14
N LEU A 396 15.08 -37.31 -7.00
CA LEU A 396 15.75 -36.07 -6.67
C LEU A 396 14.90 -34.89 -7.17
N PRO A 397 14.97 -33.73 -6.50
CA PRO A 397 14.30 -32.53 -6.99
C PRO A 397 14.84 -32.14 -8.37
N THR A 398 13.96 -31.58 -9.20
CA THR A 398 14.37 -30.96 -10.47
C THR A 398 14.68 -29.50 -10.21
N TYR A 399 15.93 -29.09 -10.41
CA TYR A 399 16.32 -27.69 -10.36
C TYR A 399 15.96 -26.99 -11.66
N HIS A 400 15.28 -25.85 -11.56
CA HIS A 400 14.88 -25.05 -12.72
C HIS A 400 15.77 -23.82 -12.88
N TYR A 401 15.90 -23.02 -11.81
CA TYR A 401 16.65 -21.77 -11.82
C TYR A 401 17.37 -21.58 -10.49
N LYS A 402 18.54 -20.93 -10.52
CA LYS A 402 19.28 -20.53 -9.32
C LYS A 402 19.88 -19.14 -9.51
N ALA A 403 19.89 -18.34 -8.46
CA ALA A 403 20.56 -17.04 -8.44
C ALA A 403 20.93 -16.62 -7.01
N THR A 404 21.92 -15.75 -6.87
CA THR A 404 22.18 -15.00 -5.64
C THR A 404 21.45 -13.67 -5.72
N VAL A 405 20.66 -13.33 -4.72
CA VAL A 405 19.84 -12.11 -4.67
C VAL A 405 20.32 -11.24 -3.51
N THR A 406 20.73 -10.01 -3.81
CA THR A 406 21.08 -8.99 -2.81
C THR A 406 20.00 -7.93 -2.75
N LEU A 407 19.42 -7.76 -1.56
CA LEU A 407 18.55 -6.65 -1.22
C LEU A 407 19.34 -5.59 -0.45
N LEU A 408 19.01 -4.31 -0.68
CA LEU A 408 19.45 -3.22 0.17
C LEU A 408 18.26 -2.59 0.87
N ASN A 409 18.48 -2.09 2.09
CA ASN A 409 17.49 -1.31 2.80
C ASN A 409 17.03 -0.14 1.93
N ARG A 410 15.72 0.14 1.88
CA ARG A 410 15.16 1.22 1.06
C ARG A 410 15.67 2.61 1.46
N LYS A 411 16.19 2.75 2.68
CA LYS A 411 16.83 3.98 3.18
C LYS A 411 18.24 4.20 2.64
N THR A 412 18.87 3.16 2.07
CA THR A 412 20.21 3.26 1.50
C THR A 412 20.17 4.06 0.20
N ASP A 413 20.94 5.16 0.14
CA ASP A 413 21.04 5.99 -1.07
C ASP A 413 21.67 5.20 -2.23
N ARG A 414 21.01 5.23 -3.39
CA ARG A 414 21.44 4.53 -4.61
C ARG A 414 21.81 5.54 -5.67
N LYS A 415 23.11 5.76 -5.85
CA LYS A 415 23.60 6.63 -6.91
C LYS A 415 23.68 5.86 -8.22
N ALA A 416 22.74 6.13 -9.11
CA ALA A 416 22.79 5.64 -10.49
C ALA A 416 23.99 6.26 -11.23
N PRO A 417 24.82 5.46 -11.91
CA PRO A 417 25.86 6.00 -12.76
C PRO A 417 25.25 6.71 -13.98
N LYS A 418 26.08 7.51 -14.67
CA LYS A 418 25.76 8.08 -15.98
C LYS A 418 26.41 7.25 -17.08
N PHE A 419 25.68 7.04 -18.16
CA PHE A 419 26.13 6.35 -19.36
C PHE A 419 26.03 7.30 -20.55
N ALA A 420 27.14 7.49 -21.28
CA ALA A 420 27.13 8.28 -22.50
C ALA A 420 26.55 7.43 -23.63
N HIS A 421 25.56 7.94 -24.34
CA HIS A 421 24.96 7.28 -25.50
C HIS A 421 26.05 6.98 -26.56
N GLN A 422 26.12 5.73 -27.05
CA GLN A 422 27.18 5.27 -27.97
C GLN A 422 26.55 4.78 -29.26
N LEU A 423 26.82 5.44 -30.38
CA LEU A 423 26.43 5.01 -31.72
C LEU A 423 27.68 5.00 -32.61
N SER A 424 27.81 3.99 -33.46
CA SER A 424 28.91 3.90 -34.43
C SER A 424 28.88 5.00 -35.50
N GLY A 425 27.69 5.53 -35.80
CA GLY A 425 27.44 6.46 -36.91
C GLY A 425 27.45 5.79 -38.30
N THR A 426 27.63 4.48 -38.38
CA THR A 426 27.70 3.73 -39.65
C THR A 426 26.45 2.91 -39.95
N TYR A 427 25.58 2.73 -38.95
CA TYR A 427 24.31 2.02 -39.10
C TYR A 427 23.16 2.99 -39.37
N GLN A 428 22.30 2.66 -40.33
CA GLN A 428 21.06 3.39 -40.56
C GLN A 428 19.97 2.82 -39.66
N PRO A 429 19.34 3.63 -38.78
CA PRO A 429 18.31 3.13 -37.88
C PRO A 429 17.16 2.44 -38.61
N THR A 430 16.69 1.33 -38.05
CA THR A 430 15.56 0.54 -38.59
C THR A 430 14.47 0.37 -37.54
N SER A 431 13.24 0.14 -38.00
CA SER A 431 12.11 -0.12 -37.10
C SER A 431 12.24 -1.48 -36.43
N GLY A 432 11.93 -1.55 -35.13
CA GLY A 432 11.84 -2.80 -34.39
C GLY A 432 10.60 -3.63 -34.69
N ALA A 433 9.54 -3.04 -35.27
CA ALA A 433 8.27 -3.73 -35.54
C ALA A 433 8.46 -4.99 -36.41
N GLY A 434 9.33 -4.89 -37.43
CA GLY A 434 9.62 -6.00 -38.34
C GLY A 434 10.12 -7.25 -37.61
N LEU A 435 10.89 -7.09 -36.51
CA LEU A 435 11.44 -8.19 -35.73
C LEU A 435 10.37 -9.12 -35.14
N TYR A 436 9.18 -8.58 -34.88
CA TYR A 436 8.06 -9.30 -34.29
C TYR A 436 7.07 -9.82 -35.34
N GLU A 437 7.21 -9.38 -36.60
CA GLU A 437 6.33 -9.75 -37.72
C GLU A 437 6.97 -10.82 -38.63
N ASP A 438 8.27 -10.77 -38.84
CA ASP A 438 9.02 -11.66 -39.74
C ASP A 438 9.49 -12.97 -39.09
N GLY A 439 9.22 -13.15 -37.79
CA GLY A 439 9.64 -14.31 -37.02
C GLY A 439 11.06 -14.25 -36.48
N SER A 440 11.76 -13.11 -36.57
CA SER A 440 13.05 -12.89 -35.89
C SER A 440 12.94 -12.99 -34.38
N LEU A 441 11.80 -12.64 -33.80
CA LEU A 441 11.48 -12.81 -32.38
C LEU A 441 10.14 -13.53 -32.23
N PHE A 442 10.02 -14.38 -31.20
CA PHE A 442 8.81 -15.15 -30.90
C PHE A 442 7.87 -14.46 -29.90
N HIS A 443 8.13 -13.18 -29.62
CA HIS A 443 7.48 -12.41 -28.56
C HIS A 443 6.16 -11.80 -29.02
N GLY A 444 5.08 -12.11 -28.30
CA GLY A 444 3.76 -11.48 -28.48
C GLY A 444 3.69 -10.09 -27.85
N HIS A 445 2.57 -9.39 -28.03
CA HIS A 445 2.46 -7.94 -27.81
C HIS A 445 2.92 -7.43 -26.44
N TYR A 446 2.76 -8.18 -25.34
CA TYR A 446 3.26 -7.73 -24.02
C TYR A 446 4.78 -7.68 -23.89
N PHE A 447 5.52 -8.33 -24.79
CA PHE A 447 6.99 -8.34 -24.82
C PHE A 447 7.56 -7.56 -26.01
N GLN A 448 6.72 -6.89 -26.80
CA GLN A 448 7.15 -6.11 -27.97
C GLN A 448 7.61 -4.72 -27.55
N GLY A 449 8.83 -4.65 -27.03
CA GLY A 449 9.37 -3.41 -26.47
C GLY A 449 10.42 -2.71 -27.33
N ILE A 450 10.90 -3.29 -28.43
CA ILE A 450 11.89 -2.68 -29.32
C ILE A 450 11.17 -1.77 -30.32
N GLU A 451 11.37 -0.45 -30.22
CA GLU A 451 10.81 0.52 -31.17
C GLU A 451 11.73 0.70 -32.38
N GLN A 452 13.04 0.79 -32.15
CA GLN A 452 14.05 0.96 -33.19
C GLN A 452 15.36 0.25 -32.85
N ILE A 453 16.03 -0.27 -33.87
CA ILE A 453 17.46 -0.58 -33.81
C ILE A 453 18.20 0.69 -34.25
N LEU A 454 18.93 1.31 -33.33
CA LEU A 454 19.66 2.56 -33.57
C LEU A 454 21.08 2.32 -34.09
N ASP A 455 21.71 1.23 -33.65
CA ASP A 455 23.03 0.82 -34.11
C ASP A 455 23.18 -0.70 -34.03
N CYS A 456 23.93 -1.31 -34.95
CA CYS A 456 24.15 -2.75 -34.96
C CYS A 456 25.40 -3.13 -35.76
N THR A 457 26.50 -3.36 -35.06
CA THR A 457 27.85 -3.71 -35.56
C THR A 457 28.33 -5.02 -34.94
N GLU A 458 29.49 -5.55 -35.35
CA GLU A 458 30.06 -6.76 -34.75
C GLU A 458 30.38 -6.62 -33.24
N SER A 459 30.50 -5.41 -32.72
CA SER A 459 30.84 -5.18 -31.31
C SER A 459 29.66 -4.72 -30.44
N GLN A 460 28.52 -4.35 -31.03
CA GLN A 460 27.37 -3.85 -30.27
C GLN A 460 26.04 -3.89 -31.04
N ILE A 461 24.94 -3.87 -30.29
CA ILE A 461 23.61 -3.46 -30.75
C ILE A 461 23.02 -2.46 -29.77
N VAL A 462 22.40 -1.40 -30.29
CA VAL A 462 21.77 -0.32 -29.53
C VAL A 462 20.32 -0.18 -29.96
N LEU A 463 19.41 -0.20 -28.99
CA LEU A 463 17.98 -0.21 -29.20
C LEU A 463 17.34 1.00 -28.53
N SER A 464 16.35 1.62 -29.19
CA SER A 464 15.33 2.43 -28.52
C SER A 464 14.15 1.53 -28.16
N CYS A 465 13.70 1.62 -26.91
CA CYS A 465 12.78 0.68 -26.32
C CYS A 465 11.71 1.37 -25.47
N LYS A 466 10.51 0.79 -25.49
CA LYS A 466 9.40 1.20 -24.64
C LYS A 466 8.57 -0.02 -24.27
N ALA A 467 8.61 -0.42 -23.01
CA ALA A 467 7.82 -1.57 -22.55
C ALA A 467 6.32 -1.27 -22.68
N PRO A 468 5.55 -2.15 -23.36
CA PRO A 468 4.10 -2.07 -23.41
C PRO A 468 3.50 -2.16 -22.01
N GLU A 469 2.38 -1.47 -21.79
CA GLU A 469 1.64 -1.64 -20.55
C GLU A 469 0.99 -3.04 -20.50
N VAL A 470 1.18 -3.73 -19.39
CA VAL A 470 0.58 -5.05 -19.15
C VAL A 470 -0.40 -4.91 -17.97
N PRO A 471 -1.71 -5.12 -18.13
CA PRO A 471 -2.66 -5.05 -17.02
C PRO A 471 -2.35 -6.05 -15.91
N LEU A 472 -2.63 -5.72 -14.64
CA LEU A 472 -2.38 -6.64 -13.51
C LEU A 472 -3.04 -8.01 -13.67
N SER A 473 -4.24 -8.07 -14.26
CA SER A 473 -4.94 -9.32 -14.58
C SER A 473 -4.17 -10.20 -15.57
N GLU A 474 -3.39 -9.58 -16.45
CA GLU A 474 -2.64 -10.23 -17.53
C GLU A 474 -1.24 -10.66 -17.05
N GLN A 475 -0.63 -9.85 -16.18
CA GLN A 475 0.62 -10.20 -15.47
C GLN A 475 0.46 -11.47 -14.61
N GLY A 476 -0.77 -11.79 -14.20
CA GLY A 476 -1.09 -12.99 -13.43
C GLY A 476 -0.35 -13.01 -12.11
N GLN A 477 0.34 -14.12 -11.81
CA GLN A 477 1.07 -14.26 -10.57
C GLN A 477 2.48 -13.61 -10.59
N PHE A 478 2.85 -12.90 -11.66
CA PHE A 478 4.15 -12.22 -11.81
C PHE A 478 3.97 -10.69 -11.94
N PRO A 479 3.42 -10.02 -10.91
CA PRO A 479 3.26 -8.57 -10.98
C PRO A 479 4.62 -7.87 -11.03
N VAL A 480 4.73 -6.84 -11.87
CA VAL A 480 5.87 -5.94 -11.91
C VAL A 480 5.99 -5.24 -10.56
N GLY A 481 7.12 -5.48 -9.89
CA GLY A 481 7.50 -4.84 -8.65
C GLY A 481 8.68 -3.88 -8.86
N SER A 482 9.74 -4.06 -8.09
CA SER A 482 10.97 -3.27 -8.20
C SER A 482 11.72 -3.45 -9.54
N VAL A 483 11.41 -4.52 -10.29
CA VAL A 483 11.97 -4.80 -11.62
C VAL A 483 10.83 -5.09 -12.59
N ASN A 484 10.85 -4.41 -13.74
CA ASN A 484 9.96 -4.69 -14.84
C ASN A 484 10.55 -5.80 -15.72
N THR A 485 10.08 -7.02 -15.51
CA THR A 485 10.59 -8.20 -16.21
C THR A 485 10.25 -8.19 -17.70
N PHE A 486 9.14 -7.55 -18.10
CA PHE A 486 8.77 -7.38 -19.51
C PHE A 486 9.75 -6.50 -20.27
N PHE A 487 10.22 -5.41 -19.65
CA PHE A 487 11.29 -4.59 -20.23
C PHE A 487 12.64 -5.33 -20.19
N THR A 488 12.95 -5.98 -19.06
CA THR A 488 14.26 -6.61 -18.84
C THR A 488 14.58 -7.67 -19.91
N ASP A 489 13.55 -8.36 -20.41
CA ASP A 489 13.67 -9.34 -21.49
C ASP A 489 14.27 -8.77 -22.78
N ILE A 490 14.04 -7.47 -23.07
CA ILE A 490 14.49 -6.80 -24.30
C ILE A 490 16.02 -6.87 -24.47
N GLN A 491 16.77 -6.94 -23.36
CA GLN A 491 18.22 -7.16 -23.41
C GLN A 491 18.57 -8.45 -24.16
N TYR A 492 17.87 -9.55 -23.84
CA TYR A 492 18.07 -10.83 -24.50
C TYR A 492 17.48 -10.85 -25.90
N GLN A 493 16.38 -10.13 -26.15
CA GLN A 493 15.87 -9.93 -27.51
C GLN A 493 16.92 -9.26 -28.41
N GLY A 494 17.57 -8.20 -27.93
CA GLY A 494 18.69 -7.56 -28.64
C GLY A 494 19.85 -8.50 -28.93
N MET A 495 20.18 -9.38 -27.97
CA MET A 495 21.18 -10.43 -28.16
C MET A 495 20.77 -11.44 -29.25
N VAL A 496 19.49 -11.84 -29.32
CA VAL A 496 18.95 -12.72 -30.39
C VAL A 496 19.06 -12.06 -31.75
N VAL A 497 18.66 -10.79 -31.86
CA VAL A 497 18.74 -10.01 -33.11
C VAL A 497 20.19 -9.91 -33.59
N TRP A 498 21.13 -9.65 -32.69
CA TRP A 498 22.54 -9.60 -33.02
C TRP A 498 23.06 -10.97 -33.51
N VAL A 499 22.73 -12.06 -32.80
CA VAL A 499 23.14 -13.42 -33.19
C VAL A 499 22.60 -13.78 -34.58
N GLN A 500 21.35 -13.48 -34.88
CA GLN A 500 20.78 -13.75 -36.21
C GLN A 500 21.55 -13.02 -37.31
N LYS A 501 21.91 -11.75 -37.07
CA LYS A 501 22.59 -10.92 -38.07
C LYS A 501 24.03 -11.36 -38.33
N PHE A 502 24.77 -11.74 -37.29
CA PHE A 502 26.21 -11.99 -37.38
C PHE A 502 26.63 -13.46 -37.32
N MET A 503 25.71 -14.39 -37.00
CA MET A 503 25.99 -15.83 -36.85
C MET A 503 25.15 -16.68 -37.82
N ASP A 504 25.12 -16.31 -39.11
CA ASP A 504 24.43 -17.03 -40.19
C ASP A 504 22.94 -17.35 -39.91
N GLY A 505 22.18 -16.39 -39.36
CA GLY A 505 20.77 -16.60 -39.05
C GLY A 505 20.51 -17.56 -37.88
N ALA A 506 21.54 -17.90 -37.09
CA ALA A 506 21.37 -18.71 -35.89
C ALA A 506 20.42 -18.03 -34.90
N LYS A 507 19.82 -18.86 -34.05
CA LYS A 507 18.90 -18.45 -33.00
C LYS A 507 19.57 -18.66 -31.63
N SER A 508 19.07 -17.99 -30.60
CA SER A 508 19.67 -18.02 -29.27
C SER A 508 18.63 -18.05 -28.15
N LEU A 509 19.01 -18.65 -27.02
CA LEU A 509 18.23 -18.67 -25.78
C LEU A 509 19.14 -18.35 -24.59
N PRO A 510 18.65 -17.70 -23.53
CA PRO A 510 19.44 -17.39 -22.35
C PRO A 510 19.99 -18.65 -21.65
N LEU A 511 21.25 -18.61 -21.25
CA LEU A 511 21.90 -19.66 -20.46
C LEU A 511 22.18 -19.21 -19.03
N GLN A 512 22.82 -18.06 -18.89
CA GLN A 512 23.30 -17.56 -17.61
C GLN A 512 23.52 -16.05 -17.63
N THR A 513 23.66 -15.47 -16.44
CA THR A 513 24.07 -14.08 -16.25
C THR A 513 24.92 -14.00 -14.99
N ASP A 514 26.07 -13.34 -15.09
CA ASP A 514 26.99 -13.23 -13.96
C ASP A 514 26.49 -12.20 -12.95
N SER A 515 26.03 -11.04 -13.41
CA SER A 515 25.38 -10.06 -12.53
C SER A 515 24.39 -9.16 -13.28
N ALA A 516 23.36 -8.70 -12.57
CA ALA A 516 22.49 -7.61 -12.95
C ALA A 516 22.34 -6.66 -11.75
N VAL A 517 22.76 -5.41 -11.89
CA VAL A 517 22.63 -4.37 -10.86
C VAL A 517 21.49 -3.43 -11.25
N ILE A 518 20.56 -3.19 -10.32
CA ILE A 518 19.36 -2.39 -10.51
C ILE A 518 19.51 -1.10 -9.70
N TYR A 519 19.57 0.01 -10.41
CA TYR A 519 19.73 1.34 -9.81
C TYR A 519 18.38 2.03 -9.61
N GLN A 520 17.45 1.85 -10.53
CA GLN A 520 16.14 2.51 -10.53
C GLN A 520 15.05 1.59 -11.12
N PRO A 521 13.78 1.75 -10.70
CA PRO A 521 12.67 1.02 -11.30
C PRO A 521 12.48 1.43 -12.77
N ILE A 522 12.11 0.46 -13.61
CA ILE A 522 11.84 0.67 -15.03
C ILE A 522 10.31 0.74 -15.23
N PRO A 523 9.72 1.93 -15.44
CA PRO A 523 8.27 2.06 -15.61
C PRO A 523 7.80 1.58 -17.00
N PHE A 524 6.53 1.23 -17.11
CA PHE A 524 5.88 1.02 -18.41
C PHE A 524 5.79 2.33 -19.19
N GLY A 525 5.79 2.25 -20.52
CA GLY A 525 5.54 3.40 -21.40
C GLY A 525 6.64 4.48 -21.44
N LYS A 526 7.71 4.32 -20.66
CA LYS A 526 8.87 5.22 -20.72
C LYS A 526 9.82 4.76 -21.83
N GLU A 527 10.25 5.73 -22.63
CA GLU A 527 11.33 5.53 -23.60
C GLU A 527 12.66 5.36 -22.86
N LEU A 528 13.36 4.28 -23.16
CA LEU A 528 14.66 3.92 -22.63
C LEU A 528 15.50 3.29 -23.73
N PHE A 529 16.81 3.31 -23.55
CA PHE A 529 17.76 2.72 -24.48
C PHE A 529 18.39 1.47 -23.87
N VAL A 530 18.60 0.47 -24.71
CA VAL A 530 19.34 -0.75 -24.35
C VAL A 530 20.59 -0.81 -25.22
N HIS A 531 21.77 -0.68 -24.60
CA HIS A 531 23.04 -0.90 -25.26
C HIS A 531 23.58 -2.27 -24.86
N VAL A 532 23.70 -3.17 -25.83
CA VAL A 532 24.29 -4.50 -25.68
C VAL A 532 25.67 -4.48 -26.33
N LYS A 533 26.71 -4.49 -25.50
CA LYS A 533 28.11 -4.56 -25.94
C LYS A 533 28.56 -6.02 -25.96
N ILE A 534 28.98 -6.49 -27.12
CA ILE A 534 29.41 -7.87 -27.32
C ILE A 534 30.82 -8.05 -26.74
N ALA A 535 30.98 -9.00 -25.84
CA ALA A 535 32.25 -9.33 -25.20
C ALA A 535 32.91 -10.57 -25.85
N GLU A 536 32.10 -11.56 -26.23
CA GLU A 536 32.54 -12.81 -26.85
C GLU A 536 31.43 -13.32 -27.76
N ALA A 537 31.77 -13.78 -28.96
CA ALA A 537 30.87 -14.51 -29.85
C ALA A 537 31.59 -15.71 -30.45
N THR A 538 30.97 -16.88 -30.35
CA THR A 538 31.48 -18.17 -30.84
C THR A 538 30.34 -18.93 -31.49
N ASP A 539 30.65 -20.04 -32.18
CA ASP A 539 29.63 -20.91 -32.79
C ASP A 539 28.63 -21.51 -31.79
N PHE A 540 28.93 -21.47 -30.48
CA PHE A 540 28.13 -22.12 -29.44
C PHE A 540 27.43 -21.13 -28.49
N LYS A 541 27.99 -19.93 -28.31
CA LYS A 541 27.48 -18.93 -27.36
C LYS A 541 27.87 -17.51 -27.75
N MET A 542 27.11 -16.55 -27.25
CA MET A 542 27.45 -15.14 -27.24
C MET A 542 27.33 -14.57 -25.81
N VAL A 543 28.30 -13.76 -25.41
CA VAL A 543 28.38 -13.09 -24.11
C VAL A 543 28.40 -11.58 -24.29
N ALA A 544 27.59 -10.87 -23.53
CA ALA A 544 27.49 -9.41 -23.60
C ALA A 544 27.42 -8.73 -22.22
N GLU A 545 27.75 -7.44 -22.23
CA GLU A 545 27.38 -6.48 -21.19
C GLU A 545 26.24 -5.60 -21.71
N CYS A 546 25.15 -5.49 -20.96
CA CYS A 546 23.97 -4.71 -21.32
C CYS A 546 23.80 -3.54 -20.36
N THR A 547 23.55 -2.35 -20.89
CA THR A 547 23.24 -1.14 -20.10
C THR A 547 21.89 -0.58 -20.52
N VAL A 548 21.00 -0.36 -19.55
CA VAL A 548 19.69 0.29 -19.73
C VAL A 548 19.75 1.71 -19.20
N TYR A 549 19.39 2.70 -20.01
CA TYR A 549 19.54 4.13 -19.67
C TYR A 549 18.47 5.01 -20.35
N ASP A 550 18.23 6.21 -19.84
CA ASP A 550 17.36 7.21 -20.48
C ASP A 550 18.13 8.18 -21.40
N ALA A 551 17.41 9.12 -22.03
CA ALA A 551 17.99 10.09 -22.95
C ALA A 551 19.05 11.00 -22.30
N GLU A 552 18.92 11.25 -20.99
CA GLU A 552 19.89 11.99 -20.19
C GLU A 552 21.06 11.12 -19.71
N GLY A 553 21.10 9.84 -20.10
CA GLY A 553 22.14 8.88 -19.74
C GLY A 553 22.04 8.38 -18.30
N ALA A 554 20.94 8.60 -17.58
CA ALA A 554 20.76 8.00 -16.26
C ALA A 554 20.56 6.48 -16.40
N VAL A 555 21.35 5.69 -15.67
CA VAL A 555 21.33 4.23 -15.76
C VAL A 555 20.26 3.63 -14.85
N TYR A 556 19.48 2.71 -15.40
CA TYR A 556 18.45 1.94 -14.69
C TYR A 556 18.97 0.56 -14.28
N MET A 557 19.70 -0.09 -15.18
CA MET A 557 20.20 -1.44 -14.99
C MET A 557 21.51 -1.65 -15.75
N VAL A 558 22.44 -2.40 -15.16
CA VAL A 558 23.64 -2.92 -15.83
C VAL A 558 23.69 -4.42 -15.63
N THR A 559 23.74 -5.16 -16.74
CA THR A 559 23.84 -6.62 -16.76
C THR A 559 25.20 -7.02 -17.33
N LYS A 560 25.97 -7.84 -16.63
CA LYS A 560 27.28 -8.32 -17.04
C LYS A 560 27.30 -9.83 -17.20
N GLY A 561 28.03 -10.30 -18.21
CA GLY A 561 28.15 -11.73 -18.49
C GLY A 561 26.83 -12.36 -18.93
N ALA A 562 25.91 -11.57 -19.52
CA ALA A 562 24.70 -12.12 -20.10
C ALA A 562 25.10 -13.07 -21.23
N THR A 563 24.77 -14.35 -21.09
CA THR A 563 25.19 -15.41 -22.01
C THR A 563 23.98 -16.05 -22.65
N VAL A 564 23.98 -16.14 -23.98
CA VAL A 564 22.98 -16.86 -24.77
C VAL A 564 23.63 -17.98 -25.58
N THR A 565 22.88 -19.03 -25.91
CA THR A 565 23.31 -20.05 -26.88
C THR A 565 23.46 -19.45 -28.28
N VAL A 566 24.23 -20.09 -29.15
CA VAL A 566 24.16 -19.88 -30.59
C VAL A 566 23.84 -21.23 -31.21
N SER A 567 22.69 -21.35 -31.88
CA SER A 567 22.27 -22.62 -32.48
C SER A 567 21.46 -22.40 -33.76
N LYS A 568 21.92 -23.06 -34.83
CA LYS A 568 21.21 -23.15 -36.11
C LYS A 568 20.06 -24.17 -36.09
N GLN A 569 20.00 -25.01 -35.04
CA GLN A 569 18.95 -26.02 -34.87
C GLN A 569 17.74 -25.49 -34.10
N LEU A 570 17.91 -24.38 -33.37
CA LEU A 570 16.79 -23.73 -32.70
C LEU A 570 15.82 -23.22 -33.77
N VAL A 571 14.53 -23.49 -33.56
CA VAL A 571 13.41 -22.97 -34.34
C VAL A 571 12.32 -22.58 -33.35
N TRP A 572 11.47 -21.63 -33.72
CA TRP A 572 10.29 -21.24 -32.95
C TRP A 572 9.15 -20.94 -33.89
#